data_AF-A0A9P5PTV3-F1
#
_entry.id   AF-A0A9P5PTV3-F1
#
_cell.length_a   1.000
_cell.length_b   1.000
_cell.length_c   1.000
_cell.angle_alpha   90.00
_cell.angle_beta   90.00
_cell.angle_gamma   90.00
#
_symmetry.space_group_name_H-M   'P 1'
#
loop_
_entity.id
_entity.type
_entity.pdbx_description
1 polymer ?
#
loop_
_entity_poly.entity_id
_entity_poly.type
_entity_poly.pdbx_seq_one_letter_code
_entity_poly.pdbx_strand_id
1 'polypeptide(L)'
;MSSGVFYAYVHNIRNDDDWRVVITFASRAVSDEWWRAISGIGYNIKRITPQFYTHDPSRANVQNFFIDAPFKSIAEQFRGRMFTTGQKNRGGTGMDMIPPRSICDHISGNWFFIRSKGDQNLYWFHDPSSGHIRASHTERTHFQITANNMPLGTVMIGADPITVHIDGEHVVYVDDDSAHLVIAKQKYDFNFASLHSRVLVSTGGAMTYTNKVDTSNELWELV
;
A
#
# COMPACT_ATOMS: atom_id res chain seq x y z
N MET A 1 -1.83 2.53 -8.14
CA MET A 1 -0.59 1.72 -8.06
C MET A 1 0.58 2.56 -8.57
N SER A 2 1.78 2.47 -7.99
CA SER A 2 2.99 2.96 -8.68
C SER A 2 3.26 2.00 -9.84
N SER A 3 3.40 2.54 -11.05
CA SER A 3 3.42 1.77 -12.31
C SER A 3 4.78 1.12 -12.62
N GLY A 4 5.68 1.03 -11.64
CA GLY A 4 7.04 0.56 -11.83
C GLY A 4 7.33 -0.71 -11.05
N VAL A 5 8.28 -1.49 -11.58
CA VAL A 5 8.86 -2.65 -10.91
C VAL A 5 9.26 -2.29 -9.48
N PHE A 6 8.96 -3.19 -8.55
CA PHE A 6 9.26 -3.03 -7.14
C PHE A 6 10.14 -4.17 -6.67
N TYR A 7 11.20 -3.85 -5.95
CA TYR A 7 12.16 -4.82 -5.46
C TYR A 7 12.17 -4.82 -3.94
N ALA A 8 12.27 -6.01 -3.36
CA ALA A 8 12.46 -6.20 -1.94
C ALA A 8 13.58 -7.19 -1.66
N TYR A 9 14.38 -6.91 -0.65
CA TYR A 9 15.35 -7.84 -0.09
C TYR A 9 14.69 -8.77 0.91
N VAL A 10 15.10 -10.02 0.88
CA VAL A 10 14.81 -11.01 1.91
C VAL A 10 16.12 -11.56 2.44
N HIS A 11 16.33 -11.39 3.73
CA HIS A 11 17.55 -11.80 4.41
C HIS A 11 17.32 -13.02 5.30
N ASN A 12 18.30 -13.91 5.33
CA ASN A 12 18.32 -15.04 6.25
C ASN A 12 18.54 -14.55 7.69
N ILE A 13 17.69 -14.98 8.63
CA ILE A 13 17.86 -14.59 10.05
C ILE A 13 19.09 -15.22 10.72
N ARG A 14 19.69 -16.27 10.14
CA ARG A 14 20.75 -17.06 10.80
C ARG A 14 22.16 -16.54 10.54
N ASN A 15 22.41 -15.97 9.36
CA ASN A 15 23.69 -15.42 8.96
C ASN A 15 23.52 -14.43 7.80
N ASP A 16 24.58 -13.70 7.46
CA ASP A 16 24.60 -12.71 6.40
C ASP A 16 25.20 -13.20 5.07
N ASP A 17 25.45 -14.51 4.96
CA ASP A 17 26.17 -15.12 3.84
C ASP A 17 25.21 -15.74 2.82
N ASP A 18 24.40 -16.70 3.28
CA ASP A 18 23.59 -17.57 2.44
C ASP A 18 22.11 -17.17 2.41
N TRP A 19 21.39 -17.71 1.40
CA TRP A 19 19.92 -17.62 1.29
C TRP A 19 19.37 -16.19 1.22
N ARG A 20 20.18 -15.27 0.70
CA ARG A 20 19.75 -13.90 0.40
C ARG A 20 18.99 -13.89 -0.92
N VAL A 21 17.82 -13.28 -0.92
CA VAL A 21 16.90 -13.28 -2.08
C VAL A 21 16.48 -11.86 -2.39
N VAL A 22 16.48 -11.51 -3.67
CA VAL A 22 15.75 -10.36 -4.18
C VAL A 22 14.43 -10.87 -4.74
N ILE A 23 13.32 -10.32 -4.25
CA ILE A 23 12.03 -10.50 -4.90
C ILE A 23 11.78 -9.32 -5.82
N THR A 24 11.47 -9.62 -7.07
CA THR A 24 11.02 -8.64 -8.05
C THR A 24 9.51 -8.77 -8.22
N PHE A 25 8.80 -7.67 -8.04
CA PHE A 25 7.35 -7.56 -8.20
C PHE A 25 7.02 -6.62 -9.36
N ALA A 26 5.94 -6.89 -10.08
CA ALA A 26 5.45 -6.04 -11.16
C ALA A 26 5.04 -4.63 -10.66
N SER A 27 4.68 -4.51 -9.38
CA SER A 27 4.46 -3.22 -8.72
C SER A 27 4.55 -3.36 -7.19
N ARG A 28 4.60 -2.23 -6.49
CA ARG A 28 4.49 -2.19 -5.02
C ARG A 28 3.18 -2.82 -4.52
N ALA A 29 2.08 -2.66 -5.25
CA ALA A 29 0.79 -3.24 -4.87
C ALA A 29 0.87 -4.78 -4.84
N VAL A 30 1.58 -5.39 -5.80
CA VAL A 30 1.81 -6.85 -5.80
C VAL A 30 2.65 -7.28 -4.60
N SER A 31 3.63 -6.48 -4.18
CA SER A 31 4.42 -6.74 -2.97
C SER A 31 3.57 -6.73 -1.70
N ASP A 32 2.61 -5.81 -1.60
CA ASP A 32 1.70 -5.73 -0.46
C ASP A 32 0.68 -6.89 -0.48
N GLU A 33 0.14 -7.26 -1.65
CA GLU A 33 -0.67 -8.47 -1.87
C GLU A 33 0.09 -9.74 -1.43
N TRP A 34 1.35 -9.87 -1.86
CA TRP A 34 2.21 -11.00 -1.48
C TRP A 34 2.43 -11.06 0.02
N TRP A 35 2.83 -9.95 0.64
CA TRP A 35 3.02 -9.90 2.09
C TRP A 35 1.75 -10.30 2.82
N ARG A 36 0.58 -9.82 2.38
CA ARG A 36 -0.69 -10.16 3.01
C ARG A 36 -1.01 -11.65 2.90
N ALA A 37 -0.72 -12.26 1.75
CA ALA A 37 -0.96 -13.68 1.55
C ALA A 37 -0.06 -14.55 2.45
N ILE A 38 1.17 -14.10 2.74
CA ILE A 38 2.15 -14.89 3.51
C ILE A 38 2.27 -14.50 4.98
N SER A 39 1.70 -13.38 5.45
CA SER A 39 1.90 -12.93 6.83
C SER A 39 1.26 -13.86 7.87
N GLY A 40 0.26 -14.67 7.47
CA GLY A 40 -0.49 -15.56 8.37
C GLY A 40 -0.03 -17.02 8.41
N ILE A 41 0.89 -17.45 7.54
CA ILE A 41 1.22 -18.88 7.35
C ILE A 41 2.26 -19.44 8.33
N GLY A 42 2.78 -18.62 9.26
CA GLY A 42 3.60 -19.09 10.39
C GLY A 42 5.04 -19.51 10.04
N TYR A 43 5.54 -19.19 8.85
CA TYR A 43 6.88 -19.60 8.39
C TYR A 43 8.04 -18.67 8.80
N ASN A 44 7.85 -17.85 9.84
CA ASN A 44 8.85 -16.89 10.34
C ASN A 44 9.37 -15.90 9.28
N ILE A 45 8.56 -15.60 8.27
CA ILE A 45 8.83 -14.48 7.37
C ILE A 45 8.33 -13.21 8.06
N LYS A 46 9.20 -12.19 8.18
CA LYS A 46 8.86 -10.90 8.79
C LYS A 46 9.13 -9.78 7.82
N ARG A 47 8.18 -8.85 7.69
CA ARG A 47 8.37 -7.56 7.03
C ARG A 47 8.96 -6.59 8.04
N ILE A 48 10.15 -6.07 7.75
CA ILE A 48 10.81 -5.03 8.57
C ILE A 48 10.46 -3.65 8.00
N THR A 49 10.58 -3.52 6.68
CA THR A 49 10.12 -2.37 5.91
C THR A 49 9.49 -2.87 4.61
N PRO A 50 8.82 -2.02 3.82
CA PRO A 50 8.30 -2.46 2.53
C PRO A 50 9.34 -2.99 1.54
N GLN A 51 10.63 -2.66 1.71
CA GLN A 51 11.72 -3.16 0.86
C GLN A 51 12.62 -4.17 1.55
N PHE A 52 12.38 -4.51 2.83
CA PHE A 52 13.26 -5.38 3.59
C PHE A 52 12.47 -6.37 4.45
N TYR A 53 12.72 -7.64 4.21
CA TYR A 53 12.11 -8.77 4.89
C TYR A 53 13.20 -9.68 5.44
N THR A 54 12.83 -10.50 6.43
CA THR A 54 13.67 -11.58 6.92
C THR A 54 12.93 -12.91 6.82
N HIS A 55 13.63 -14.02 6.60
CA HIS A 55 13.05 -15.35 6.63
C HIS A 55 13.90 -16.33 7.45
N ASP A 56 13.32 -17.49 7.81
CA ASP A 56 14.07 -18.66 8.27
C ASP A 56 14.08 -19.72 7.14
N PRO A 57 15.21 -19.91 6.43
CA PRO A 57 15.23 -20.75 5.24
C PRO A 57 15.02 -22.23 5.57
N SER A 58 15.22 -22.66 6.83
CA SER A 58 14.91 -24.05 7.22
C SER A 58 13.42 -24.29 7.46
N ARG A 59 12.60 -23.24 7.54
CA ARG A 59 11.15 -23.36 7.71
C ARG A 59 10.45 -23.04 6.41
N ALA A 60 10.87 -21.99 5.72
CA ALA A 60 10.43 -21.72 4.36
C ALA A 60 11.48 -20.92 3.60
N ASN A 61 12.02 -21.53 2.56
CA ASN A 61 12.98 -20.89 1.69
C ASN A 61 12.26 -20.04 0.65
N VAL A 62 12.26 -18.71 0.84
CA VAL A 62 11.59 -17.79 -0.08
C VAL A 62 12.16 -17.87 -1.51
N GLN A 63 13.42 -18.31 -1.69
CA GLN A 63 13.97 -18.55 -3.02
C GLN A 63 13.12 -19.54 -3.82
N ASN A 64 12.58 -20.56 -3.14
CA ASN A 64 11.78 -21.63 -3.73
C ASN A 64 10.27 -21.33 -3.69
N PHE A 65 9.86 -20.06 -3.56
CA PHE A 65 8.45 -19.69 -3.41
C PHE A 65 7.49 -20.34 -4.42
N PHE A 66 7.93 -20.55 -5.66
CA PHE A 66 7.10 -21.15 -6.73
C PHE A 66 7.17 -22.67 -6.84
N ILE A 67 7.98 -23.33 -5.99
CA ILE A 67 8.31 -24.77 -6.08
C ILE A 67 7.99 -25.49 -4.77
N ASP A 68 8.29 -24.86 -3.63
CA ASP A 68 8.13 -25.45 -2.30
C ASP A 68 6.65 -25.65 -1.93
N ALA A 69 6.31 -26.85 -1.45
CA ALA A 69 4.94 -27.23 -1.06
C ALA A 69 4.26 -26.24 -0.09
N PRO A 70 4.94 -25.67 0.93
CA PRO A 70 4.40 -24.64 1.82
C PRO A 70 3.76 -23.44 1.12
N PHE A 71 4.24 -23.07 -0.08
CA PHE A 71 3.77 -21.89 -0.80
C PHE A 71 2.84 -22.23 -1.96
N LYS A 72 2.66 -23.51 -2.30
CA LYS A 72 2.03 -23.94 -3.56
C LYS A 72 0.65 -23.33 -3.79
N SER A 73 -0.20 -23.27 -2.76
CA SER A 73 -1.55 -22.68 -2.87
C SER A 73 -1.54 -21.16 -3.05
N ILE A 74 -0.48 -20.48 -2.60
CA ILE A 74 -0.33 -19.03 -2.65
C ILE A 74 0.39 -18.62 -3.93
N ALA A 75 1.38 -19.38 -4.38
CA ALA A 75 2.31 -18.99 -5.43
C ALA A 75 1.66 -18.78 -6.79
N GLU A 76 0.61 -19.54 -7.12
CA GLU A 76 -0.05 -19.48 -8.43
C GLU A 76 -0.60 -18.08 -8.76
N GLN A 77 -1.17 -17.35 -7.79
CA GLN A 77 -1.70 -16.01 -8.02
C GLN A 77 -0.63 -14.94 -8.32
N PHE A 78 0.65 -15.26 -8.07
CA PHE A 78 1.78 -14.36 -8.26
C PHE A 78 2.60 -14.68 -9.51
N ARG A 79 2.31 -15.78 -10.23
CA ARG A 79 3.01 -16.12 -11.48
C ARG A 79 2.83 -15.00 -12.51
N GLY A 80 3.93 -14.63 -13.18
CA GLY A 80 3.94 -13.55 -14.17
C GLY A 80 3.89 -12.12 -13.58
N ARG A 81 3.70 -11.96 -12.27
CA ARG A 81 3.70 -10.66 -11.57
C ARG A 81 4.76 -10.57 -10.47
N MET A 82 5.47 -11.65 -10.20
CA MET A 82 6.53 -11.76 -9.21
C MET A 82 7.52 -12.86 -9.62
N PHE A 83 8.80 -12.68 -9.31
CA PHE A 83 9.79 -13.75 -9.33
C PHE A 83 10.87 -13.53 -8.26
N THR A 84 11.57 -14.59 -7.89
CA THR A 84 12.65 -14.57 -6.90
C THR A 84 13.99 -14.78 -7.58
N THR A 85 15.01 -14.05 -7.11
CA THR A 85 16.41 -14.19 -7.57
C THR A 85 17.29 -14.43 -6.36
N GLY A 86 17.98 -15.57 -6.33
CA GLY A 86 18.98 -15.86 -5.31
C GLY A 86 20.22 -14.98 -5.52
N GLN A 87 20.69 -14.33 -4.46
CA GLN A 87 21.92 -13.56 -4.48
C GLN A 87 23.12 -14.48 -4.26
N LYS A 88 24.28 -14.09 -4.80
CA LYS A 88 25.53 -14.81 -4.57
C LYS A 88 25.93 -14.73 -3.10
N ASN A 89 26.51 -15.80 -2.58
CA ASN A 89 27.17 -15.83 -1.26
C ASN A 89 28.24 -14.75 -1.15
N ARG A 90 28.53 -14.33 0.08
CA ARG A 90 29.42 -13.22 0.42
C ARG A 90 30.84 -13.60 -0.01
N GLY A 91 31.33 -12.94 -1.05
CA GLY A 91 32.61 -13.26 -1.70
C GLY A 91 32.55 -13.19 -3.23
N GLY A 92 31.35 -13.30 -3.81
CA GLY A 92 31.10 -12.88 -5.18
C GLY A 92 30.92 -11.37 -5.26
N THR A 93 31.57 -10.70 -6.21
CA THR A 93 31.52 -9.24 -6.46
C THR A 93 30.15 -8.67 -6.86
N GLY A 94 29.05 -9.41 -6.65
CA GLY A 94 27.70 -8.99 -7.02
C GLY A 94 26.81 -8.84 -5.80
N MET A 95 26.70 -7.62 -5.28
CA MET A 95 25.49 -7.22 -4.56
C MET A 95 24.62 -6.43 -5.54
N ASP A 96 23.46 -6.98 -5.90
CA ASP A 96 22.45 -6.15 -6.56
C ASP A 96 22.09 -5.06 -5.56
N MET A 97 22.35 -3.80 -5.89
CA MET A 97 21.94 -2.65 -5.09
C MET A 97 20.54 -2.24 -5.50
N ILE A 98 19.54 -2.59 -4.68
CA ILE A 98 18.21 -2.00 -4.75
C ILE A 98 18.35 -0.63 -4.07
N PRO A 99 18.17 0.48 -4.80
CA PRO A 99 18.25 1.80 -4.19
C PRO A 99 17.19 1.91 -3.09
N PRO A 100 17.54 2.45 -1.91
CA PRO A 100 16.56 2.71 -0.87
C PRO A 100 15.52 3.68 -1.41
N ARG A 101 14.24 3.36 -1.19
CA ARG A 101 13.13 4.23 -1.54
C ARG A 101 12.45 4.64 -0.24
N SER A 102 12.20 5.94 -0.08
CA SER A 102 11.27 6.41 0.94
C SER A 102 9.87 5.98 0.50
N ILE A 103 9.29 4.99 1.18
CA ILE A 103 7.97 4.49 0.83
C ILE A 103 7.12 4.41 2.08
N CYS A 104 5.93 5.00 1.99
CA CYS A 104 4.91 4.87 3.01
C CYS A 104 4.48 3.39 3.15
N ASP A 105 4.32 2.92 4.39
CA ASP A 105 3.74 1.62 4.65
C ASP A 105 2.24 1.81 4.94
N HIS A 106 1.39 1.28 4.06
CA HIS A 106 -0.06 1.49 4.09
C HIS A 106 -0.71 0.60 5.15
N ILE A 107 -0.39 0.84 6.42
CA ILE A 107 -0.85 0.05 7.55
C ILE A 107 -2.22 0.55 8.04
N SER A 108 -3.17 -0.37 8.18
CA SER A 108 -4.48 -0.10 8.77
C SER A 108 -4.35 0.41 10.20
N GLY A 109 -5.03 1.52 10.50
CA GLY A 109 -5.01 2.21 11.79
C GLY A 109 -4.01 3.36 11.88
N ASN A 110 -3.13 3.52 10.90
CA ASN A 110 -2.17 4.63 10.88
C ASN A 110 -2.81 5.91 10.34
N TRP A 111 -2.16 7.02 10.66
CA TRP A 111 -2.48 8.37 10.19
C TRP A 111 -1.61 8.72 8.99
N PHE A 112 -2.22 9.29 7.96
CA PHE A 112 -1.56 9.63 6.70
C PHE A 112 -2.02 11.00 6.24
N PHE A 113 -1.16 11.68 5.47
CA PHE A 113 -1.66 12.68 4.53
C PHE A 113 -2.11 11.97 3.25
N ILE A 114 -3.14 12.52 2.59
CA ILE A 114 -3.55 12.06 1.26
C ILE A 114 -3.11 13.13 0.26
N ARG A 115 -2.26 12.74 -0.70
CA ARG A 115 -1.56 13.65 -1.60
C ARG A 115 -1.73 13.23 -3.06
N SER A 116 -1.75 14.20 -3.96
CA SER A 116 -1.69 13.96 -5.40
C SER A 116 -0.34 13.32 -5.79
N LYS A 117 -0.38 12.41 -6.76
CA LYS A 117 0.82 11.82 -7.37
C LYS A 117 1.39 12.69 -8.47
N GLY A 118 0.53 13.41 -9.20
CA GLY A 118 0.94 14.33 -10.27
C GLY A 118 1.60 15.60 -9.72
N ASP A 119 1.04 16.13 -8.63
CA ASP A 119 1.52 17.31 -7.92
C ASP A 119 1.77 16.99 -6.44
N GLN A 120 3.04 16.85 -6.09
CA GLN A 120 3.48 16.50 -4.72
C GLN A 120 3.29 17.62 -3.69
N ASN A 121 2.78 18.79 -4.08
CA ASN A 121 2.38 19.84 -3.15
C ASN A 121 0.87 19.89 -2.94
N LEU A 122 0.07 19.13 -3.69
CA LEU A 122 -1.39 19.15 -3.60
C LEU A 122 -1.89 18.04 -2.65
N TYR A 123 -2.59 18.43 -1.59
CA TYR A 123 -3.05 17.56 -0.52
C TYR A 123 -4.55 17.65 -0.30
N TRP A 124 -5.12 16.60 0.30
CA TRP A 124 -6.45 16.68 0.89
C TRP A 124 -6.39 17.53 2.16
N PHE A 125 -7.34 18.44 2.26
CA PHE A 125 -7.53 19.29 3.41
C PHE A 125 -9.02 19.34 3.75
N HIS A 126 -9.35 19.06 5.00
CA HIS A 126 -10.67 19.34 5.54
C HIS A 126 -10.77 20.82 5.87
N ASP A 127 -11.66 21.52 5.18
CA ASP A 127 -11.97 22.92 5.41
C ASP A 127 -13.07 23.05 6.49
N PRO A 128 -12.74 23.48 7.73
CA PRO A 128 -13.71 23.56 8.81
C PRO A 128 -14.81 24.57 8.57
N SER A 129 -14.60 25.55 7.67
CA SER A 129 -15.59 26.59 7.36
C SER A 129 -16.73 26.07 6.50
N SER A 130 -16.46 25.05 5.68
CA SER A 130 -17.41 24.48 4.72
C SER A 130 -17.78 23.02 5.02
N GLY A 131 -17.01 22.33 5.86
CA GLY A 131 -17.17 20.90 6.16
C GLY A 131 -16.75 19.96 5.03
N HIS A 132 -16.22 20.51 3.94
CA HIS A 132 -15.79 19.75 2.76
C HIS A 132 -14.33 19.32 2.86
N ILE A 133 -14.00 18.26 2.12
CA ILE A 133 -12.62 17.97 1.74
C ILE A 133 -12.32 18.70 0.43
N ARG A 134 -11.22 19.45 0.41
CA ARG A 134 -10.73 20.16 -0.78
C ARG A 134 -9.27 19.81 -1.06
N ALA A 135 -8.85 20.01 -2.30
CA ALA A 135 -7.45 19.97 -2.69
C ALA A 135 -6.79 21.31 -2.31
N SER A 136 -5.64 21.26 -1.65
CA SER A 136 -4.91 22.46 -1.21
C SER A 136 -3.40 22.31 -1.39
N HIS A 137 -2.74 23.39 -1.80
CA HIS A 137 -1.28 23.45 -1.92
C HIS A 137 -0.58 23.94 -0.65
N THR A 138 -1.33 24.54 0.28
CA THR A 138 -0.78 25.24 1.45
C THR A 138 -1.23 24.61 2.75
N GLU A 139 -2.29 23.80 2.71
CA GLU A 139 -2.89 23.18 3.88
C GLU A 139 -3.06 21.69 3.64
N ARG A 140 -3.08 20.91 4.73
CA ARG A 140 -3.20 19.46 4.68
C ARG A 140 -3.79 18.93 5.98
N THR A 141 -4.58 17.87 5.87
CA THR A 141 -5.20 17.20 7.02
C THR A 141 -4.66 15.78 7.14
N HIS A 142 -4.37 15.35 8.36
CA HIS A 142 -4.06 13.96 8.66
C HIS A 142 -5.35 13.17 8.79
N PHE A 143 -5.40 12.01 8.14
CA PHE A 143 -6.53 11.10 8.19
C PHE A 143 -6.08 9.74 8.72
N GLN A 144 -6.84 9.17 9.65
CA GLN A 144 -6.62 7.78 10.03
C GLN A 144 -7.30 6.89 9.00
N ILE A 145 -6.58 5.91 8.46
CA ILE A 145 -7.14 4.98 7.46
C ILE A 145 -7.23 3.59 8.07
N THR A 146 -8.43 3.03 8.13
CA THR A 146 -8.66 1.69 8.68
C THR A 146 -9.21 0.77 7.61
N ALA A 147 -8.58 -0.38 7.40
CA ALA A 147 -9.18 -1.48 6.65
C ALA A 147 -10.30 -2.14 7.45
N ASN A 148 -11.47 -2.20 6.86
CA ASN A 148 -12.67 -2.72 7.49
C ASN A 148 -12.56 -4.24 7.64
N ASN A 149 -13.07 -4.76 8.76
CA ASN A 149 -13.07 -6.20 9.07
C ASN A 149 -11.66 -6.83 9.14
N MET A 150 -10.63 -6.03 9.41
CA MET A 150 -9.25 -6.47 9.53
C MET A 150 -8.61 -5.94 10.81
N PRO A 151 -7.68 -6.68 11.44
CA PRO A 151 -6.94 -6.17 12.59
C PRO A 151 -6.16 -4.90 12.25
N LEU A 152 -6.02 -3.99 13.21
CA LEU A 152 -5.06 -2.89 13.10
C LEU A 152 -3.64 -3.43 12.92
N GLY A 153 -2.75 -2.65 12.29
CA GLY A 153 -1.39 -3.08 11.98
C GLY A 153 -1.28 -3.90 10.68
N THR A 154 -2.38 -4.12 10.00
CA THR A 154 -2.46 -4.95 8.80
C THR A 154 -2.20 -4.11 7.53
N VAL A 155 -1.34 -4.59 6.61
CA VAL A 155 -0.96 -3.86 5.37
C VAL A 155 -2.12 -3.82 4.38
N MET A 156 -2.71 -2.66 4.13
CA MET A 156 -3.85 -2.47 3.22
C MET A 156 -3.48 -2.77 1.77
N ILE A 157 -4.37 -3.47 1.06
CA ILE A 157 -4.26 -3.81 -0.37
C ILE A 157 -5.45 -3.25 -1.14
N GLY A 158 -5.34 -3.14 -2.47
CA GLY A 158 -6.30 -2.37 -3.27
C GLY A 158 -7.76 -2.85 -3.18
N ALA A 159 -7.98 -4.13 -2.92
CA ALA A 159 -9.31 -4.73 -2.76
C ALA A 159 -9.94 -4.47 -1.38
N ASP A 160 -9.20 -3.92 -0.42
CA ASP A 160 -9.70 -3.75 0.94
C ASP A 160 -10.73 -2.61 0.99
N PRO A 161 -11.90 -2.84 1.59
CA PRO A 161 -12.77 -1.75 2.01
C PRO A 161 -12.09 -1.01 3.17
N ILE A 162 -12.06 0.32 3.10
CA ILE A 162 -11.45 1.20 4.08
C ILE A 162 -12.44 2.27 4.55
N THR A 163 -12.19 2.77 5.75
CA THR A 163 -12.80 3.98 6.28
C THR A 163 -11.72 5.05 6.44
N VAL A 164 -12.03 6.29 6.04
CA VAL A 164 -11.14 7.44 6.16
C VAL A 164 -11.66 8.32 7.29
N HIS A 165 -10.98 8.32 8.43
CA HIS A 165 -11.38 9.08 9.61
C HIS A 165 -10.61 10.40 9.67
N ILE A 166 -11.29 11.45 10.12
CA ILE A 166 -10.62 12.73 10.47
C ILE A 166 -10.31 12.80 11.96
N ASP A 167 -11.18 12.24 12.79
CA ASP A 167 -11.03 12.09 14.23
C ASP A 167 -11.76 10.81 14.70
N GLY A 168 -11.91 10.63 16.02
CA GLY A 168 -12.53 9.42 16.57
C GLY A 168 -14.04 9.27 16.32
N GLU A 169 -14.73 10.31 15.87
CA GLU A 169 -16.19 10.31 15.64
C GLU A 169 -16.57 10.55 14.17
N HIS A 170 -15.71 11.23 13.42
CA HIS A 170 -16.04 11.73 12.11
C HIS A 170 -15.21 11.06 11.01
N VAL A 171 -15.87 10.82 9.88
CA VAL A 171 -15.29 10.18 8.69
C VAL A 171 -15.53 11.01 7.44
N VAL A 172 -14.74 10.74 6.40
CA VAL A 172 -15.01 11.23 5.06
C VAL A 172 -16.19 10.44 4.49
N TYR A 173 -17.17 11.15 3.97
CA TYR A 173 -18.41 10.66 3.38
C TYR A 173 -18.59 11.24 1.98
N VAL A 174 -19.27 10.52 1.10
CA VAL A 174 -19.66 11.02 -0.23
C VAL A 174 -21.07 11.56 -0.14
N ASP A 175 -21.22 12.88 -0.19
CA ASP A 175 -22.52 13.54 -0.21
C ASP A 175 -23.37 13.04 -1.40
N ASP A 176 -24.57 12.54 -1.12
CA ASP A 176 -25.39 11.85 -2.13
C ASP A 176 -25.90 12.78 -3.24
N ASP A 177 -26.07 14.07 -2.94
CA ASP A 177 -26.62 15.06 -3.87
C ASP A 177 -25.55 15.67 -4.78
N SER A 178 -24.37 15.95 -4.23
CA SER A 178 -23.28 16.65 -4.94
C SER A 178 -22.12 15.76 -5.37
N ALA A 179 -22.05 14.53 -4.84
CA ALA A 179 -20.88 13.65 -4.90
C ALA A 179 -19.60 14.25 -4.30
N HIS A 180 -19.71 15.36 -3.55
CA HIS A 180 -18.59 15.96 -2.84
C HIS A 180 -18.16 15.10 -1.66
N LEU A 181 -16.87 15.12 -1.37
CA LEU A 181 -16.34 14.55 -0.13
C LEU A 181 -16.57 15.54 1.00
N VAL A 182 -17.30 15.10 2.02
CA VAL A 182 -17.67 15.87 3.22
C VAL A 182 -17.30 15.10 4.48
N ILE A 183 -17.33 15.78 5.62
CA ILE A 183 -17.21 15.12 6.92
C ILE A 183 -18.59 14.77 7.48
N ALA A 184 -18.77 13.53 7.92
CA ALA A 184 -19.99 13.06 8.55
C ALA A 184 -19.70 12.07 9.70
N LYS A 185 -20.71 11.83 10.55
CA LYS A 185 -20.67 10.74 11.55
C LYS A 185 -21.11 9.39 10.98
N GLN A 186 -21.65 9.39 9.75
CA GLN A 186 -22.08 8.18 9.07
C GLN A 186 -20.89 7.53 8.37
N LYS A 187 -20.69 6.24 8.64
CA LYS A 187 -19.64 5.45 8.01
C LYS A 187 -19.85 5.38 6.49
N TYR A 188 -18.79 5.64 5.73
CA TYR A 188 -18.71 5.37 4.30
C TYR A 188 -17.52 4.46 4.00
N ASP A 189 -17.78 3.39 3.23
CA ASP A 189 -16.75 2.41 2.88
C ASP A 189 -16.23 2.71 1.47
N PHE A 190 -14.96 3.10 1.39
CA PHE A 190 -14.24 3.23 0.12
C PHE A 190 -13.47 1.95 -0.16
N ASN A 191 -13.26 1.56 -1.42
CA ASN A 191 -12.19 0.61 -1.70
C ASN A 191 -10.85 1.35 -1.64
N PHE A 192 -9.81 0.71 -1.10
CA PHE A 192 -8.50 1.36 -1.01
C PHE A 192 -7.97 1.79 -2.38
N ALA A 193 -8.22 1.00 -3.42
CA ALA A 193 -7.89 1.35 -4.80
C ALA A 193 -8.64 2.58 -5.34
N SER A 194 -9.78 2.98 -4.74
CA SER A 194 -10.56 4.13 -5.19
C SER A 194 -9.83 5.46 -5.00
N LEU A 195 -8.94 5.57 -4.00
CA LEU A 195 -8.08 6.76 -3.84
C LEU A 195 -7.25 7.04 -5.09
N HIS A 196 -6.93 6.00 -5.86
CA HIS A 196 -6.14 6.13 -7.08
C HIS A 196 -6.96 6.31 -8.36
N SER A 197 -8.30 6.24 -8.34
CA SER A 197 -9.04 6.08 -9.60
C SER A 197 -10.41 6.73 -9.64
N ARG A 198 -10.92 7.16 -8.48
CA ARG A 198 -12.31 7.57 -8.33
C ARG A 198 -12.48 8.89 -7.60
N VAL A 199 -11.40 9.56 -7.23
CA VAL A 199 -11.46 10.87 -6.57
C VAL A 199 -10.94 11.94 -7.51
N LEU A 200 -11.78 12.95 -7.73
CA LEU A 200 -11.55 14.07 -8.63
C LEU A 200 -11.45 15.37 -7.83
N VAL A 201 -10.85 16.38 -8.46
CA VAL A 201 -10.94 17.77 -8.00
C VAL A 201 -11.97 18.47 -8.89
N SER A 202 -13.06 18.99 -8.31
CA SER A 202 -14.06 19.75 -9.03
C SER A 202 -13.61 21.18 -9.34
N THR A 203 -14.34 21.84 -10.23
CA THR A 203 -14.19 23.27 -10.48
C THR A 203 -14.48 24.04 -9.20
N GLY A 204 -13.44 24.59 -8.57
CA GLY A 204 -13.52 25.22 -7.24
C GLY A 204 -12.68 24.53 -6.15
N GLY A 205 -12.05 23.39 -6.48
CA GLY A 205 -11.09 22.72 -5.59
C GLY A 205 -11.71 21.72 -4.62
N ALA A 206 -13.02 21.55 -4.59
CA ALA A 206 -13.67 20.53 -3.76
C ALA A 206 -13.35 19.12 -4.29
N MET A 207 -13.16 18.16 -3.40
CA MET A 207 -12.94 16.78 -3.78
C MET A 207 -14.26 16.10 -4.08
N THR A 208 -14.35 15.32 -5.16
CA THR A 208 -15.56 14.58 -5.53
C THR A 208 -15.28 13.12 -5.80
N TYR A 209 -16.26 12.26 -5.51
CA TYR A 209 -16.16 10.82 -5.74
C TYR A 209 -17.00 10.41 -6.95
N THR A 210 -16.41 9.61 -7.83
CA THR A 210 -17.10 9.09 -9.02
C THR A 210 -17.10 7.57 -9.05
N ASN A 211 -18.21 6.99 -9.51
CA ASN A 211 -18.30 5.56 -9.76
C ASN A 211 -17.61 5.15 -11.07
N LYS A 212 -17.22 6.11 -11.92
CA LYS A 212 -16.49 5.85 -13.16
C LYS A 212 -14.99 5.80 -12.86
N VAL A 213 -14.35 4.72 -13.29
CA VAL A 213 -12.88 4.64 -13.30
C VAL A 213 -12.40 5.39 -14.54
N ASP A 214 -11.64 6.45 -14.33
CA ASP A 214 -10.99 7.21 -15.41
C ASP A 214 -9.50 7.34 -15.09
N THR A 215 -8.68 6.91 -16.04
CA THR A 215 -7.22 6.87 -15.93
C THR A 215 -6.55 8.21 -16.20
N SER A 216 -7.30 9.19 -16.68
CA SER A 216 -6.85 10.58 -16.81
C SER A 216 -6.99 11.39 -15.51
N ASN A 217 -7.65 10.81 -14.50
CA ASN A 217 -7.88 11.46 -13.23
C ASN A 217 -6.60 11.63 -12.43
N GLU A 218 -6.60 12.66 -11.57
CA GLU A 218 -5.59 12.81 -10.53
C GLU A 218 -5.54 11.57 -9.64
N LEU A 219 -4.34 11.05 -9.42
CA LEU A 219 -4.14 9.83 -8.63
C LEU A 219 -3.71 10.25 -7.23
N TRP A 220 -4.40 9.80 -6.18
CA TRP A 220 -4.03 10.13 -4.81
C TRP A 220 -3.22 9.03 -4.15
N GLU A 221 -2.37 9.34 -3.19
CA GLU A 221 -1.59 8.40 -2.40
C GLU A 221 -1.55 8.77 -0.92
N LEU A 222 -1.36 7.76 -0.08
CA LEU A 222 -1.07 7.93 1.33
C LEU A 222 0.43 8.23 1.48
N VAL A 223 0.77 9.27 2.24
CA VAL A 223 2.16 9.64 2.60
C VAL A 223 2.32 9.88 4.08
#